data_AF-A0A6N9PVF4-F1
#
_entry.id   AF-A0A6N9PVF4-F1
#
_cell.length_a   1.000
_cell.length_b   1.000
_cell.length_c   1.000
_cell.angle_alpha   90.00
_cell.angle_beta   90.00
_cell.angle_gamma   90.00
#
_symmetry.space_group_name_H-M   'P 1'
#
loop_
_entity.id
_entity.type
_entity.pdbx_description
1 polymer ?
#
loop_
_entity_poly.entity_id
_entity_poly.type
_entity_poly.pdbx_seq_one_letter_code
_entity_poly.pdbx_strand_id
1 'polypeptide(L)'
;MYTRYSNSIEVVILLHEIYGINKHIQDTANLIEELGFDVICPNLLNCGKVYNYDEEIEAYQNFKMNIGFERSTAKVKGLISESSLIYDKIYLVGYSVGGQLPGYVVKITCVIE
;
A
#
# COMPACT_ATOMS: atom_id res chain seq x y z
N MET A 1 -5.38 0.25 9.09
CA MET A 1 -5.59 0.55 7.66
C MET A 1 -5.83 2.04 7.53
N TYR A 2 -5.61 2.63 6.36
CA TYR A 2 -5.87 4.03 6.09
C TYR A 2 -6.68 4.15 4.80
N THR A 3 -7.74 4.94 4.80
CA THR A 3 -8.67 5.06 3.66
C THR A 3 -9.03 6.51 3.40
N ARG A 4 -9.23 6.86 2.13
CA ARG A 4 -9.74 8.15 1.66
C ARG A 4 -10.83 7.89 0.64
N TYR A 5 -11.91 8.66 0.68
CA TYR A 5 -13.05 8.46 -0.20
C TYR A 5 -13.43 9.77 -0.86
N SER A 6 -13.52 9.75 -2.18
CA SER A 6 -14.06 10.83 -3.01
C SER A 6 -15.43 10.47 -3.60
N ASN A 7 -15.98 9.30 -3.23
CA ASN A 7 -17.20 8.69 -3.80
C ASN A 7 -17.00 8.30 -5.27
N SER A 8 -15.81 7.76 -5.58
CA SER A 8 -15.48 7.29 -6.93
C SER A 8 -15.96 5.86 -7.17
N ILE A 9 -16.24 5.53 -8.43
CA ILE A 9 -16.44 4.14 -8.87
C ILE A 9 -15.11 3.42 -9.11
N GLU A 10 -13.99 4.14 -9.01
CA GLU A 10 -12.64 3.63 -9.17
C GLU A 10 -11.88 3.71 -7.84
N VAL A 11 -11.09 2.68 -7.53
CA VAL A 11 -10.29 2.63 -6.31
C VAL A 11 -8.81 2.39 -6.60
N VAL A 12 -7.95 3.08 -5.85
CA VAL A 12 -6.52 2.82 -5.78
C VAL A 12 -6.19 2.08 -4.49
N ILE A 13 -5.70 0.85 -4.62
CA ILE A 13 -5.08 0.12 -3.51
C ILE A 13 -3.62 0.57 -3.42
N LEU A 14 -3.29 1.31 -2.36
CA LEU A 14 -1.97 1.89 -2.14
C LEU A 14 -1.16 1.04 -1.16
N LEU A 15 -0.08 0.42 -1.63
CA LEU A 15 0.81 -0.42 -0.83
C LEU A 15 2.02 0.36 -0.34
N HIS A 16 2.23 0.31 0.97
CA HIS A 16 3.37 0.91 1.64
C HIS A 16 4.63 0.03 1.57
N GLU A 17 5.80 0.64 1.80
CA GLU A 17 7.10 -0.04 1.94
C GLU A 17 7.22 -0.79 3.28
N ILE A 18 8.40 -1.30 3.65
CA ILE A 18 8.62 -1.96 4.95
C ILE A 18 8.37 -1.07 6.18
N TYR A 19 8.23 0.24 5.98
CA TYR A 19 8.04 1.23 7.04
C TYR A 19 6.60 1.34 7.55
N GLY A 20 5.63 0.73 6.86
CA GLY A 20 4.21 0.88 7.22
C GLY A 20 3.57 2.12 6.60
N ILE A 21 2.36 2.46 7.09
CA ILE A 21 1.59 3.62 6.62
C ILE A 21 2.16 4.92 7.24
N ASN A 22 3.37 5.27 6.80
CA ASN A 22 4.07 6.47 7.23
C ASN A 22 3.47 7.74 6.58
N LYS A 23 4.05 8.90 6.92
CA LYS A 23 3.59 10.20 6.39
C LYS A 23 3.59 10.24 4.86
N HIS A 24 4.62 9.69 4.21
CA HIS A 24 4.71 9.67 2.74
C HIS A 24 3.50 8.93 2.12
N ILE A 25 3.10 7.80 2.69
CA ILE A 25 1.95 7.03 2.20
C ILE A 25 0.63 7.77 2.44
N GLN A 26 0.48 8.43 3.59
CA GLN A 26 -0.72 9.23 3.88
C GLN A 26 -0.84 10.43 2.94
N ASP A 27 0.27 11.16 2.72
CA ASP A 27 0.31 12.30 1.79
C ASP A 27 0.02 11.84 0.36
N THR A 28 0.56 10.69 -0.07
CA THR A 28 0.24 10.09 -1.38
C THR A 28 -1.24 9.74 -1.48
N ALA A 29 -1.83 9.14 -0.45
CA ALA A 29 -3.24 8.78 -0.44
C ALA A 29 -4.15 10.01 -0.54
N ASN A 30 -3.80 11.11 0.12
CA ASN A 30 -4.54 12.37 0.02
C ASN A 30 -4.46 12.93 -1.40
N LEU A 31 -3.26 12.94 -2.01
CA LEU A 31 -3.10 13.41 -3.39
C LEU A 31 -3.93 12.58 -4.39
N ILE A 32 -3.95 11.26 -4.24
CA ILE A 32 -4.74 10.38 -5.12
C ILE A 32 -6.25 10.64 -4.93
N GLU A 33 -6.69 10.87 -3.70
CA GLU A 33 -8.09 11.22 -3.45
C GLU A 33 -8.46 12.60 -4.03
N GLU A 34 -7.58 13.59 -3.94
CA GLU A 34 -7.74 14.89 -4.59
C GLU A 34 -7.85 14.78 -6.12
N LEU A 35 -7.32 13.71 -6.73
CA LEU A 35 -7.47 13.40 -8.15
C LEU A 35 -8.80 12.70 -8.50
N GLY A 36 -9.65 12.40 -7.51
CA GLY A 36 -11.00 11.84 -7.71
C GLY A 36 -11.10 10.32 -7.64
N PHE A 37 -10.14 9.65 -7.00
CA PHE A 37 -10.19 8.20 -6.75
C PHE A 37 -10.53 7.92 -5.29
N ASP A 38 -11.17 6.78 -5.01
CA ASP A 38 -11.15 6.23 -3.67
C ASP A 38 -9.79 5.58 -3.40
N VAL A 39 -9.32 5.58 -2.15
CA VAL A 39 -8.00 5.03 -1.80
C VAL A 39 -8.11 4.11 -0.60
N ILE A 40 -7.56 2.90 -0.75
CA ILE A 40 -7.43 1.93 0.34
C ILE A 40 -5.96 1.59 0.53
N CYS A 41 -5.43 1.92 1.71
CA CYS A 41 -4.10 1.53 2.14
C CYS A 41 -4.17 0.45 3.22
N PRO A 42 -3.97 -0.84 2.86
CA PRO A 42 -3.92 -1.91 3.85
C PRO A 42 -2.64 -1.77 4.68
N ASN A 43 -2.76 -1.99 6.00
CA ASN A 43 -1.57 -2.16 6.82
C ASN A 43 -1.02 -3.58 6.61
N LEU A 44 0.08 -3.71 5.89
CA LEU A 44 0.79 -4.96 5.66
C LEU A 44 1.71 -5.33 6.83
N LEU A 45 1.92 -4.42 7.80
CA LEU A 45 2.63 -4.73 9.04
C LEU A 45 1.70 -5.37 10.06
N ASN A 46 2.19 -6.39 10.75
CA ASN A 46 1.41 -7.10 11.77
C ASN A 46 1.34 -6.37 13.12
N CYS A 47 2.28 -5.48 13.41
CA CYS A 47 2.48 -4.91 14.75
C CYS A 47 1.92 -3.49 14.94
N GLY A 48 1.33 -2.87 13.91
CA GLY A 48 0.84 -1.48 14.00
C GLY A 48 1.93 -0.41 14.18
N LYS A 49 3.19 -0.79 14.44
CA LYS A 49 4.36 0.10 14.42
C LYS A 49 4.55 0.63 13.00
N VAL A 50 4.72 1.94 12.89
CA VAL A 50 5.27 2.61 11.71
C VAL A 50 6.75 2.86 12.01
N TYR A 51 7.62 2.52 11.07
CA TYR A 51 9.05 2.72 11.20
C TYR A 51 9.47 4.03 10.52
N ASN A 52 10.47 4.68 11.09
CA ASN A 52 11.17 5.76 10.43
C ASN A 52 12.21 5.20 9.43
N TYR A 53 12.70 6.04 8.53
CA TYR A 53 13.69 5.61 7.52
C TYR A 53 15.03 5.19 8.14
N ASP A 54 15.42 5.76 9.28
CA ASP A 54 16.61 5.37 10.04
C ASP A 54 16.47 4.01 10.75
N GLU A 55 15.25 3.48 10.85
CA GLU A 55 14.96 2.15 11.40
C GLU A 55 14.92 1.05 10.32
N GLU A 56 15.52 1.27 9.14
CA GLU A 56 15.49 0.35 7.98
C GLU A 56 15.84 -1.10 8.37
N ILE A 57 16.88 -1.30 9.19
CA ILE A 57 17.32 -2.64 9.61
C ILE A 57 16.22 -3.34 10.41
N GLU A 58 15.59 -2.64 11.36
CA GLU A 58 14.52 -3.22 12.18
C GLU A 58 13.26 -3.49 11.35
N ALA A 59 12.88 -2.54 10.49
CA ALA A 59 11.75 -2.67 9.58
C ALA A 59 11.93 -3.88 8.66
N TYR A 60 13.13 -4.06 8.10
CA TYR A 60 13.45 -5.18 7.22
C TYR A 60 13.47 -6.53 7.95
N GLN A 61 14.04 -6.56 9.16
CA GLN A 61 14.03 -7.76 10.00
C GLN A 61 12.60 -8.18 10.36
N ASN A 62 11.76 -7.23 10.78
CA ASN A 62 10.36 -7.49 11.06
C ASN A 62 9.62 -8.00 9.83
N PHE A 63 9.86 -7.38 8.66
CA PHE A 63 9.28 -7.86 7.41
C PHE A 63 9.67 -9.31 7.12
N LYS A 64 10.97 -9.65 7.20
CA LYS A 64 11.45 -11.01 6.94
C LYS A 64 10.93 -12.05 7.92
N MET A 65 10.92 -11.73 9.22
CA MET A 65 10.62 -12.71 10.27
C MET A 65 9.13 -12.88 10.52
N ASN A 66 8.37 -11.78 10.46
CA ASN A 66 7.00 -11.76 10.99
C ASN A 66 5.93 -11.58 9.91
N ILE A 67 6.29 -11.06 8.73
CA ILE A 67 5.32 -10.68 7.70
C ILE A 67 5.48 -11.59 6.48
N GLY A 68 6.61 -11.47 5.76
CA GLY A 68 6.90 -12.24 4.56
C GLY A 68 6.03 -11.86 3.35
N PHE A 69 6.56 -12.15 2.15
CA PHE A 69 5.87 -11.84 0.90
C PHE A 69 4.56 -12.61 0.72
N GLU A 70 4.50 -13.86 1.17
CA GLU A 70 3.31 -14.72 0.99
C GLU A 70 2.09 -14.13 1.71
N ARG A 71 2.24 -13.76 2.98
CA ARG A 71 1.17 -13.18 3.78
C ARG A 71 0.73 -11.82 3.26
N SER A 72 1.68 -10.96 2.88
CA SER A 72 1.36 -9.67 2.26
C SER A 72 0.60 -9.86 0.95
N THR A 73 1.03 -10.80 0.11
CA THR A 73 0.37 -11.10 -1.18
C THR A 73 -1.04 -11.63 -0.97
N ALA A 74 -1.23 -12.58 -0.05
CA ALA A 74 -2.55 -13.12 0.27
C ALA A 74 -3.51 -12.02 0.76
N LYS A 75 -3.02 -11.11 1.61
CA LYS A 75 -3.80 -9.98 2.11
C LYS A 75 -4.21 -9.01 1.00
N VAL A 76 -3.29 -8.68 0.09
CA VAL A 76 -3.58 -7.80 -1.05
C VAL A 76 -4.56 -8.46 -2.01
N LYS A 77 -4.40 -9.75 -2.31
CA LYS A 77 -5.35 -10.50 -3.14
C LYS A 77 -6.76 -10.52 -2.54
N GLY A 78 -6.88 -10.81 -1.24
CA GLY A 78 -8.18 -10.76 -0.55
C GLY A 78 -8.83 -9.38 -0.66
N LEU A 79 -8.05 -8.30 -0.47
CA LEU A 79 -8.56 -6.94 -0.62
C LEU A 79 -8.99 -6.62 -2.06
N ILE A 80 -8.27 -7.09 -3.07
CA ILE A 80 -8.67 -6.93 -4.48
C ILE A 80 -10.01 -7.63 -4.72
N SER A 81 -10.17 -8.87 -4.26
CA SER A 81 -11.42 -9.63 -4.41
C SER A 81 -12.59 -9.00 -3.65
N GLU A 82 -12.36 -8.38 -2.50
CA GLU A 82 -13.41 -7.63 -1.77
C GLU A 82 -13.76 -6.33 -2.49
N SER A 83 -12.76 -5.62 -3.02
CA SER A 83 -12.95 -4.35 -3.71
C SER A 83 -13.64 -4.49 -5.05
N SER A 84 -13.45 -5.62 -5.76
CA SER A 84 -14.08 -5.87 -7.07
C SER A 84 -15.59 -6.08 -6.99
N LEU A 85 -16.14 -6.27 -5.78
CA LEU A 85 -17.58 -6.31 -5.56
C LEU A 85 -18.23 -4.92 -5.51
N ILE A 86 -17.42 -3.86 -5.37
CA ILE A 86 -17.89 -2.49 -5.08
C ILE A 86 -17.44 -1.52 -6.19
N TYR A 87 -16.24 -1.70 -6.72
CA TYR A 87 -15.60 -0.78 -7.65
C TYR A 87 -15.52 -1.34 -9.07
N ASP A 88 -15.76 -0.48 -10.06
CA ASP A 88 -15.70 -0.84 -11.48
C ASP A 88 -14.25 -1.04 -11.96
N LYS A 89 -13.30 -0.34 -11.34
CA LYS A 89 -11.87 -0.44 -11.66
C LYS A 89 -11.00 -0.36 -10.43
N ILE A 90 -9.96 -1.19 -10.41
CA ILE A 90 -8.98 -1.26 -9.33
C ILE A 90 -7.59 -0.99 -9.88
N TYR A 91 -6.90 -0.03 -9.27
CA TYR A 91 -5.50 0.25 -9.54
C TYR A 91 -4.65 -0.17 -8.35
N LEU A 92 -3.58 -0.91 -8.59
CA LEU A 92 -2.61 -1.25 -7.56
C LEU A 92 -1.38 -0.37 -7.72
N VAL A 93 -1.10 0.45 -6.70
CA VAL A 93 0.07 1.33 -6.64
C VAL A 93 0.91 0.88 -5.46
N GLY A 94 2.15 0.49 -5.69
CA GLY A 94 3.05 0.06 -4.61
C GLY A 94 4.42 0.69 -4.70
N TYR A 95 4.98 0.96 -3.52
CA TYR A 95 6.37 1.36 -3.32
C TYR A 95 7.20 0.16 -2.87
N SER A 96 8.44 0.06 -3.32
CA SER A 96 9.32 -1.08 -3.04
C SER A 96 10.64 -0.65 -2.40
N VAL A 97 11.28 -1.58 -1.68
CA VAL A 97 12.61 -1.44 -1.04
C VAL A 97 13.76 -1.57 -2.07
N GLY A 98 13.54 -1.05 -3.28
CA GLY A 98 14.35 -1.36 -4.46
C GLY A 98 15.50 -0.38 -4.72
N GLY A 99 16.54 -0.42 -3.88
CA GLY A 99 17.92 -0.14 -4.31
C GLY A 99 18.52 1.22 -3.95
N GLN A 100 19.19 1.28 -2.77
CA GLN A 100 20.35 2.13 -2.42
C GLN A 100 20.33 3.64 -2.68
N LEU A 101 19.25 4.18 -3.21
CA LEU A 101 19.00 5.59 -3.44
C LEU A 101 17.54 5.88 -3.06
N PRO A 102 17.22 7.08 -2.54
CA PRO A 102 15.85 7.54 -2.42
C PRO A 102 15.29 7.73 -3.85
N GLY A 103 14.80 6.65 -4.43
CA GLY A 103 14.48 6.53 -5.86
C GLY A 103 13.36 5.53 -6.08
N TYR A 104 12.14 6.03 -5.90
CA TYR A 104 10.83 5.45 -6.21
C TYR A 104 10.82 4.33 -7.27
N VAL A 105 10.49 3.11 -6.87
CA VAL A 105 9.85 2.16 -7.79
C VAL A 105 8.35 2.21 -7.51
N VAL A 106 7.63 3.07 -8.22
CA VAL A 106 6.16 3.04 -8.27
C VAL A 106 5.76 2.04 -9.34
N LYS A 107 5.35 0.84 -8.94
CA LYS A 107 4.72 -0.09 -9.88
C LYS A 107 3.22 0.16 -9.86
N ILE A 108 2.72 0.84 -10.88
CA ILE A 108 1.27 0.94 -11.14
C ILE A 108 0.91 -0.25 -12.01
N THR A 109 0.09 -1.16 -11.47
CA THR A 109 -0.52 -2.24 -12.26
C THR A 109 -2.02 -2.04 -12.22
N CYS A 110 -2.64 -1.87 -13.40
CA CYS A 110 -4.09 -1.95 -13.51
C CYS A 110 -4.46 -3.43 -13.38
N VAL A 111 -5.27 -3.75 -12.36
CA VAL A 111 -5.83 -5.09 -12.18
C VAL A 111 -7.24 -5.02 -12.70
N ILE A 112 -7.44 -5.48 -13.94
CA ILE A 112 -8.77 -5.69 -14.51
C ILE A 112 -9.01 -7.19 -14.33
N GLU A 113 -9.97 -7.54 -13.46
CA GLU A 113 -10.61 -8.86 -13.51
C GLU A 113 -11.93 -8.75 -14.28
#